data_AF-A0A3S8SF58-F1
#
_entry.id   AF-A0A3S8SF58-F1
#
_cell.length_a   1.000
_cell.length_b   1.000
_cell.length_c   1.000
_cell.angle_alpha   90.00
_cell.angle_beta   90.00
_cell.angle_gamma   90.00
#
_symmetry.space_group_name_H-M   'P 1'
#
loop_
_entity.id
_entity.type
_entity.pdbx_description
1 polymer ?
#
loop_
_entity_poly.entity_id
_entity_poly.type
_entity_poly.pdbx_seq_one_letter_code
_entity_poly.pdbx_strand_id
1 'polypeptide(L)'
;MLLFLIASLFWTPLVLLWHLGQFPVWYPGRFSFVLIFLALNLAITALNQQENVKLWQIAPLALIALGLILFVTFNDQSFDFLNETAQIATGAFLALGLLFVAFIYNKNNYASAFFYLIIELELVINLVLSLGNLAYQKNYDYQNFAKNTTQVTNYEAKHDKGLYRTEKSFYRSDDDPFSANYYGLSNFNSISNQHVLSLLNNLGFLNNSNSYTNFGGTPITDDLFGIKYYILPNEEITSLKNKQQMKYDNKNQRIDVGDYHLQKRFNQLILMKNSSALPLLFLSPTTTRKVKFDPTNITKNQTQLLQAATGRNINLFHHVIWPDPKKINVSSWDGGWMQYSKKKKNQEARLIFNLRPQTNSSYYLELPGDIDDNAIDMYINGSYINLTVRDSNTRLINLGSRQRGQRIQIEITLKKDNLDLNAANLWRLDTPKLVQEMRSFKQNQPQFTQQSALVLKSNHFSTNKKMTMKSTIPNSFNWLVLDNGKILRKNKILFADAFLNFNLNQGNHQITLIYIPWIFIIGLIISLISVLIFIKINKI
;
A
#
# COMPACT_ATOMS: atom_id res chain seq x y z
N MET A 1 -18.59 -36.01 11.33
CA MET A 1 -17.67 -34.87 11.55
C MET A 1 -16.56 -34.80 10.50
N LEU A 2 -15.71 -35.81 10.35
CA LEU A 2 -14.58 -35.78 9.40
C LEU A 2 -15.00 -35.45 7.95
N LEU A 3 -16.01 -36.13 7.42
CA LEU A 3 -16.57 -35.85 6.09
C LEU A 3 -17.08 -34.42 5.94
N PHE A 4 -17.72 -33.87 6.98
CA PHE A 4 -18.19 -32.49 7.00
C PHE A 4 -17.03 -31.50 6.93
N LEU A 5 -15.94 -31.73 7.68
CA LEU A 5 -14.76 -30.88 7.65
C LEU A 5 -13.99 -30.98 6.33
N ILE A 6 -13.90 -32.17 5.73
CA ILE A 6 -13.30 -32.36 4.41
C ILE A 6 -14.14 -31.65 3.34
N ALA A 7 -15.45 -31.88 3.31
CA ALA A 7 -16.36 -31.20 2.38
C ALA A 7 -16.31 -29.68 2.55
N SER A 8 -16.09 -29.19 3.77
CA SER A 8 -15.97 -27.76 4.03
C SER A 8 -14.84 -27.10 3.24
N LEU A 9 -13.75 -27.82 2.92
CA LEU A 9 -12.58 -27.25 2.24
C LEU A 9 -12.82 -26.92 0.76
N PHE A 10 -13.81 -27.54 0.12
CA PHE A 10 -14.03 -27.40 -1.33
C PHE A 10 -15.49 -27.20 -1.74
N TRP A 11 -16.47 -27.62 -0.93
CA TRP A 11 -17.88 -27.46 -1.27
C TRP A 11 -18.36 -26.06 -0.91
N THR A 12 -18.62 -25.24 -1.94
CA THR A 12 -18.90 -23.80 -1.82
C THR A 12 -19.89 -23.41 -0.72
N PRO A 13 -21.04 -24.09 -0.52
CA PRO A 13 -21.96 -23.74 0.56
C PRO A 13 -21.31 -23.78 1.96
N LEU A 14 -20.48 -24.80 2.22
CA LEU A 14 -19.76 -24.92 3.48
C LEU A 14 -18.58 -23.97 3.55
N VAL A 15 -17.84 -23.75 2.45
CA VAL A 15 -16.79 -22.72 2.40
C VAL A 15 -17.37 -21.36 2.81
N LEU A 16 -18.52 -20.96 2.25
CA LEU A 16 -19.18 -19.71 2.59
C LEU A 16 -19.64 -19.67 4.05
N LEU A 17 -20.10 -20.78 4.62
CA LEU A 17 -20.46 -20.87 6.04
C LEU A 17 -19.27 -20.47 6.94
N TRP A 18 -18.09 -21.02 6.68
CA TRP A 18 -16.86 -20.69 7.43
C TRP A 18 -16.38 -19.25 7.24
N HIS A 19 -16.82 -18.60 6.17
CA HIS A 19 -16.43 -17.23 5.81
C HIS A 19 -17.59 -16.24 5.93
N LEU A 20 -18.60 -16.55 6.74
CA LEU A 20 -19.73 -15.67 7.05
C LEU A 20 -20.46 -15.15 5.80
N GLY A 21 -20.61 -16.00 4.79
CA GLY A 21 -21.34 -15.72 3.56
C GLY A 21 -20.54 -15.03 2.46
N GLN A 22 -19.24 -14.79 2.65
CA GLN A 22 -18.37 -14.19 1.64
C GLN A 22 -17.30 -15.16 1.18
N PHE A 23 -17.03 -15.21 -0.13
CA PHE A 23 -15.94 -16.04 -0.62
C PHE A 23 -14.59 -15.40 -0.24
N PRO A 24 -13.66 -16.14 0.37
CA PRO A 24 -12.38 -15.59 0.78
C PRO A 24 -11.48 -15.28 -0.40
N VAL A 25 -10.61 -14.29 -0.22
CA VAL A 25 -9.51 -14.03 -1.16
C VAL A 25 -8.36 -15.03 -0.91
N TRP A 26 -7.89 -15.68 -1.97
CA TRP A 26 -6.75 -16.60 -2.06
C TRP A 26 -6.82 -17.97 -1.36
N TYR A 27 -7.35 -18.11 -0.14
CA TYR A 27 -7.30 -19.39 0.59
C TYR A 27 -8.68 -19.84 1.09
N PRO A 28 -9.44 -20.65 0.34
CA PRO A 28 -10.74 -21.16 0.78
C PRO A 28 -10.63 -22.14 1.95
N GLY A 29 -9.54 -22.89 2.06
CA GLY A 29 -9.31 -23.86 3.12
C GLY A 29 -8.63 -23.31 4.39
N ARG A 30 -8.63 -21.99 4.66
CA ARG A 30 -7.85 -21.40 5.78
C ARG A 30 -8.24 -21.89 7.18
N PHE A 31 -9.41 -22.48 7.33
CA PHE A 31 -9.87 -23.11 8.57
C PHE A 31 -9.47 -24.60 8.68
N SER A 32 -8.60 -25.09 7.78
CA SER A 32 -8.08 -26.46 7.79
C SER A 32 -7.41 -26.86 9.11
N PHE A 33 -6.96 -25.89 9.91
CA PHE A 33 -6.46 -26.14 11.26
C PHE A 33 -7.47 -26.89 12.15
N VAL A 34 -8.78 -26.73 11.91
CA VAL A 34 -9.84 -27.48 12.62
C VAL A 34 -9.83 -28.96 12.22
N LEU A 35 -9.68 -29.23 10.91
CA LEU A 35 -9.53 -30.60 10.40
C LEU A 35 -8.25 -31.25 10.93
N ILE A 36 -7.13 -30.52 10.91
CA ILE A 36 -5.84 -30.98 11.43
C ILE A 36 -5.95 -31.30 12.93
N PHE A 37 -6.57 -30.42 13.71
CA PHE A 37 -6.80 -30.65 15.14
C PHE A 37 -7.63 -31.92 15.39
N LEU A 38 -8.72 -32.12 14.63
CA LEU A 38 -9.53 -33.33 14.74
C LEU A 38 -8.70 -34.59 14.37
N ALA A 39 -7.93 -34.53 13.27
CA ALA A 39 -7.11 -35.64 12.82
C ALA A 39 -6.03 -36.02 13.85
N LEU A 40 -5.34 -35.03 14.43
CA LEU A 40 -4.36 -35.23 15.50
C LEU A 40 -5.02 -35.82 16.75
N ASN A 41 -6.19 -35.32 17.16
CA ASN A 41 -6.91 -35.84 18.31
C ASN A 41 -7.33 -37.31 18.10
N LEU A 42 -7.81 -37.65 16.90
CA LEU A 42 -8.13 -39.04 16.54
C LEU A 42 -6.88 -39.92 16.52
N ALA A 43 -5.75 -39.42 15.99
CA ALA A 43 -4.49 -40.15 16.00
C ALA A 43 -3.99 -40.43 17.42
N ILE A 44 -4.00 -39.43 18.30
CA ILE A 44 -3.64 -39.58 19.72
C ILE A 44 -4.56 -40.60 20.41
N THR A 45 -5.86 -40.53 20.15
CA THR A 45 -6.84 -41.48 20.70
C THR A 45 -6.51 -42.91 20.25
N ALA A 46 -6.26 -43.12 18.97
CA ALA A 46 -5.93 -44.44 18.42
C ALA A 46 -4.60 -44.99 18.95
N LEU A 47 -3.58 -44.13 19.09
CA LEU A 47 -2.29 -44.49 19.67
C LEU A 47 -2.41 -44.86 21.15
N ASN A 48 -3.19 -44.10 21.93
CA ASN A 48 -3.43 -44.40 23.35
C ASN A 48 -4.22 -45.70 23.56
N GLN A 49 -5.15 -45.99 22.66
CA GLN A 49 -5.93 -47.23 22.68
C GLN A 49 -5.15 -48.44 22.14
N GLN A 50 -3.96 -48.22 21.57
CA GLN A 50 -3.13 -49.26 20.94
C GLN A 50 -3.94 -50.12 19.95
N GLU A 51 -4.82 -49.48 19.19
CA GLU A 51 -5.71 -50.17 18.26
C GLU A 51 -4.90 -51.01 17.26
N ASN A 52 -5.28 -52.28 17.06
CA ASN A 52 -4.58 -53.15 16.12
C ASN A 52 -5.20 -53.05 14.73
N VAL A 53 -4.42 -52.57 13.75
CA VAL A 53 -4.87 -52.44 12.37
C VAL A 53 -4.84 -53.81 11.68
N LYS A 54 -6.01 -54.26 11.21
CA LYS A 54 -6.13 -55.51 10.45
C LYS A 54 -5.64 -55.29 9.02
N LEU A 55 -5.00 -56.29 8.41
CA LEU A 55 -4.45 -56.19 7.05
C LEU A 55 -5.49 -55.75 6.00
N TRP A 56 -6.75 -56.16 6.12
CA TRP A 56 -7.80 -55.73 5.20
C TRP A 56 -8.12 -54.22 5.31
N GLN A 57 -7.87 -53.58 6.45
CA GLN A 57 -8.04 -52.13 6.65
C GLN A 57 -6.90 -51.33 5.99
N ILE A 58 -5.82 -51.99 5.61
CA ILE A 58 -4.68 -51.38 4.91
C ILE A 58 -4.95 -51.28 3.42
N ALA A 59 -5.69 -52.23 2.84
CA ALA A 59 -6.08 -52.20 1.44
C ALA A 59 -6.73 -50.87 1.01
N PRO A 60 -7.74 -50.31 1.73
CA PRO A 60 -8.29 -49.01 1.37
C PRO A 60 -7.28 -47.87 1.56
N LEU A 61 -6.39 -47.92 2.56
CA LEU A 61 -5.32 -46.91 2.72
C LEU A 61 -4.33 -46.95 1.55
N ALA A 62 -3.95 -48.15 1.10
CA ALA A 62 -3.07 -48.34 -0.04
C ALA A 62 -3.72 -47.86 -1.33
N LEU A 63 -5.02 -48.11 -1.53
CA LEU A 63 -5.77 -47.60 -2.67
C LEU A 63 -5.85 -46.07 -2.66
N ILE A 64 -6.07 -45.46 -1.49
CA ILE A 64 -6.06 -43.99 -1.35
C ILE A 64 -4.68 -43.43 -1.66
N ALA A 65 -3.62 -44.02 -1.10
CA ALA A 65 -2.23 -43.60 -1.36
C ALA A 65 -1.87 -43.70 -2.84
N LEU A 66 -2.21 -44.83 -3.49
CA LEU A 66 -2.02 -45.02 -4.92
C LEU A 66 -2.83 -44.01 -5.73
N GLY A 67 -4.09 -43.79 -5.37
CA GLY A 67 -4.96 -42.80 -6.00
C GLY A 67 -4.38 -41.38 -5.93
N LEU A 68 -3.81 -41.00 -4.79
CA LEU A 68 -3.13 -39.72 -4.60
C LEU A 68 -1.88 -39.59 -5.46
N ILE A 69 -1.05 -40.63 -5.51
CA ILE A 69 0.16 -40.66 -6.36
C ILE A 69 -0.24 -40.53 -7.83
N LEU A 70 -1.18 -41.35 -8.31
CA LEU A 70 -1.65 -41.29 -9.70
C LEU A 70 -2.28 -39.94 -10.02
N PHE A 71 -3.11 -39.40 -9.12
CA PHE A 71 -3.73 -38.09 -9.29
C PHE A 71 -2.67 -37.00 -9.47
N VAL A 72 -1.66 -36.98 -8.59
CA VAL A 72 -0.56 -36.02 -8.67
C VAL A 72 0.23 -36.18 -9.97
N THR A 73 0.61 -37.41 -10.33
CA THR A 73 1.42 -37.68 -11.54
C THR A 73 0.68 -37.32 -12.82
N PHE A 74 -0.63 -37.58 -12.92
CA PHE A 74 -1.41 -37.26 -14.13
C PHE A 74 -1.87 -35.80 -14.20
N ASN A 75 -1.72 -35.02 -13.12
CA ASN A 75 -2.11 -33.61 -13.06
C ASN A 75 -0.92 -32.69 -12.73
N ASP A 76 0.31 -33.13 -12.97
CA ASP A 76 1.54 -32.39 -12.65
C ASP A 76 1.55 -30.98 -13.27
N GLN A 77 1.07 -30.83 -14.50
CA GLN A 77 0.95 -29.55 -15.21
C GLN A 77 -0.04 -28.57 -14.56
N SER A 78 -0.87 -29.03 -13.62
CA SER A 78 -1.80 -28.17 -12.88
C SER A 78 -1.18 -27.57 -11.61
N PHE A 79 0.05 -27.97 -11.24
CA PHE A 79 0.69 -27.59 -9.99
C PHE A 79 2.12 -27.07 -10.21
N ASP A 80 2.26 -25.77 -10.48
CA ASP A 80 3.56 -25.10 -10.73
C ASP A 80 4.61 -25.31 -9.61
N PHE A 81 4.16 -25.57 -8.38
CA PHE A 81 5.05 -25.78 -7.22
C PHE A 81 5.52 -27.24 -7.04
N LEU A 82 5.01 -28.18 -7.84
CA LEU A 82 5.20 -29.61 -7.60
C LEU A 82 6.20 -30.20 -8.61
N ASN A 83 7.48 -30.17 -8.24
CA ASN A 83 8.54 -30.78 -9.05
C ASN A 83 8.64 -32.31 -8.85
N GLU A 84 9.36 -32.98 -9.75
CA GLU A 84 9.56 -34.44 -9.73
C GLU A 84 10.09 -34.93 -8.37
N THR A 85 11.03 -34.19 -7.75
CA THR A 85 11.58 -34.53 -6.43
C THR A 85 10.50 -34.56 -5.34
N ALA A 86 9.57 -33.59 -5.35
CA ALA A 86 8.47 -33.52 -4.39
C ALA A 86 7.46 -34.65 -4.61
N GLN A 87 7.22 -35.07 -5.85
CA GLN A 87 6.36 -36.20 -6.17
C GLN A 87 6.96 -37.51 -5.67
N ILE A 88 8.25 -37.74 -5.94
CA ILE A 88 8.98 -38.93 -5.47
C ILE A 88 8.99 -38.98 -3.94
N ALA A 89 9.29 -37.85 -3.28
CA ALA A 89 9.29 -37.76 -1.82
C ALA A 89 7.91 -38.08 -1.23
N THR A 90 6.83 -37.53 -1.80
CA THR A 90 5.45 -37.80 -1.38
C THR A 90 5.12 -39.30 -1.52
N GLY A 91 5.44 -39.90 -2.66
CA GLY A 91 5.23 -41.35 -2.87
C GLY A 91 6.01 -42.20 -1.88
N ALA A 92 7.27 -41.84 -1.61
CA ALA A 92 8.10 -42.54 -0.63
C ALA A 92 7.53 -42.45 0.79
N PHE A 93 7.08 -41.27 1.23
CA PHE A 93 6.49 -41.10 2.57
C PHE A 93 5.13 -41.80 2.71
N LEU A 94 4.30 -41.82 1.67
CA LEU A 94 3.08 -42.63 1.66
C LEU A 94 3.40 -44.13 1.78
N ALA A 95 4.40 -44.63 1.05
CA ALA A 95 4.85 -46.01 1.14
C ALA A 95 5.42 -46.35 2.54
N LEU A 96 6.23 -45.45 3.11
CA LEU A 96 6.76 -45.59 4.47
C LEU A 96 5.66 -45.57 5.53
N GLY A 97 4.63 -44.73 5.36
CA GLY A 97 3.44 -44.71 6.23
C GLY A 97 2.65 -46.02 6.16
N LEU A 98 2.45 -46.58 4.96
CA LEU A 98 1.83 -47.89 4.79
C LEU A 98 2.66 -49.02 5.40
N LEU A 99 3.98 -49.00 5.20
CA LEU A 99 4.91 -49.94 5.81
C LEU A 99 4.85 -49.87 7.34
N PHE A 100 4.81 -48.65 7.89
CA PHE A 100 4.67 -48.42 9.32
C PHE A 100 3.40 -49.10 9.87
N VAL A 101 2.24 -48.77 9.29
CA VAL A 101 0.94 -49.31 9.73
C VAL A 101 0.84 -50.82 9.54
N ALA A 102 1.40 -51.35 8.44
CA ALA A 102 1.27 -52.76 8.10
C ALA A 102 2.17 -53.69 8.89
N PHE A 103 3.41 -53.28 9.16
CA PHE A 103 4.46 -54.19 9.61
C PHE A 103 5.17 -53.75 10.89
N ILE A 104 5.09 -52.47 11.28
CA ILE A 104 5.88 -51.94 12.39
C ILE A 104 5.02 -51.59 13.60
N TYR A 105 3.92 -50.86 13.39
CA TYR A 105 3.02 -50.41 14.45
C TYR A 105 2.47 -51.59 15.27
N ASN A 106 2.61 -51.51 16.60
CA ASN A 106 2.27 -52.57 17.57
C ASN A 106 2.91 -53.96 17.33
N LYS A 107 3.90 -54.06 16.44
CA LYS A 107 4.58 -55.32 16.10
C LYS A 107 6.05 -55.34 16.49
N ASN A 108 6.65 -54.16 16.66
CA ASN A 108 8.08 -54.01 16.95
C ASN A 108 8.31 -52.99 18.06
N ASN A 109 9.33 -53.22 18.89
CA ASN A 109 9.74 -52.34 19.98
C ASN A 109 10.32 -50.99 19.51
N TYR A 110 10.82 -50.91 18.28
CA TYR A 110 11.34 -49.67 17.68
C TYR A 110 10.27 -48.83 16.97
N ALA A 111 8.99 -49.24 17.01
CA ALA A 111 7.91 -48.57 16.28
C ALA A 111 7.81 -47.06 16.56
N SER A 112 7.92 -46.67 17.83
CA SER A 112 7.87 -45.25 18.22
C SER A 112 9.05 -44.45 17.67
N ALA A 113 10.26 -45.01 17.70
CA ALA A 113 11.46 -44.37 17.17
C ALA A 113 11.39 -44.24 15.64
N PHE A 114 10.90 -45.27 14.95
CA PHE A 114 10.70 -45.27 13.51
C PHE A 114 9.65 -44.24 13.08
N PHE A 115 8.51 -44.20 13.78
CA PHE A 115 7.46 -43.20 13.52
C PHE A 115 7.99 -41.78 13.69
N TYR A 116 8.69 -41.51 14.79
CA TYR A 116 9.29 -40.21 15.06
C TYR A 116 10.27 -39.80 13.94
N LEU A 117 11.18 -40.72 13.56
CA LEU A 117 12.15 -40.46 12.50
C LEU A 117 11.49 -40.14 11.16
N ILE A 118 10.48 -40.91 10.75
CA ILE A 118 9.79 -40.67 9.47
C ILE A 118 9.08 -39.33 9.47
N ILE A 119 8.36 -39.00 10.54
CA ILE A 119 7.63 -37.73 10.62
C ILE A 119 8.60 -36.55 10.60
N GLU A 120 9.71 -36.61 11.35
CA GLU A 120 10.73 -35.54 11.33
C GLU A 120 11.36 -35.40 9.94
N LEU A 121 11.71 -36.50 9.28
CA LEU A 121 12.24 -36.47 7.90
C LEU A 121 11.21 -35.92 6.91
N GLU A 122 9.95 -36.31 7.04
CA GLU A 122 8.86 -35.84 6.19
C GLU A 122 8.65 -34.34 6.35
N LEU A 123 8.58 -33.85 7.59
CA LEU A 123 8.45 -32.42 7.88
C LEU A 123 9.63 -31.62 7.33
N VAL A 124 10.88 -32.08 7.52
CA VAL A 124 12.08 -31.39 7.02
C VAL A 124 12.11 -31.36 5.49
N ILE A 125 11.88 -32.50 4.84
CA ILE A 125 11.90 -32.58 3.36
C ILE A 125 10.74 -31.77 2.78
N ASN A 126 9.54 -31.88 3.35
CA ASN A 126 8.38 -31.09 2.94
C ASN A 126 8.66 -29.59 3.06
N LEU A 127 9.24 -29.15 4.18
CA LEU A 127 9.63 -27.76 4.41
C LEU A 127 10.62 -27.26 3.35
N VAL A 128 11.69 -28.01 3.10
CA VAL A 128 12.74 -27.62 2.13
C VAL A 128 12.18 -27.53 0.72
N LEU A 129 11.44 -28.55 0.28
CA LEU A 129 10.89 -28.59 -1.09
C LEU A 129 9.79 -27.55 -1.29
N SER A 130 8.92 -27.35 -0.29
CA SER A 130 7.81 -26.41 -0.39
C SER A 130 8.30 -24.96 -0.30
N LEU A 131 9.17 -24.63 0.66
CA LEU A 131 9.70 -23.26 0.78
C LEU A 131 10.73 -22.95 -0.30
N GLY A 132 11.49 -23.92 -0.80
CA GLY A 132 12.47 -23.72 -1.87
C GLY A 132 11.85 -23.24 -3.19
N ASN A 133 10.56 -23.55 -3.42
CA ASN A 133 9.83 -23.12 -4.62
C ASN A 133 9.17 -21.74 -4.46
N LEU A 134 9.31 -21.08 -3.31
CA LEU A 134 8.80 -19.72 -3.11
C LEU A 134 9.87 -18.67 -3.48
N ALA A 135 9.48 -17.70 -4.31
CA ALA A 135 10.33 -16.54 -4.60
C ALA A 135 10.39 -15.62 -3.38
N TYR A 136 11.54 -15.54 -2.71
CA TYR A 136 11.75 -14.62 -1.59
C TYR A 136 12.43 -13.32 -2.04
N GLN A 137 12.00 -12.21 -1.43
CA GLN A 137 12.81 -11.00 -1.45
C GLN A 137 14.12 -11.24 -0.70
N LYS A 138 15.20 -10.65 -1.19
CA LYS A 138 16.53 -10.83 -0.58
C LYS A 138 16.57 -10.08 0.74
N ASN A 139 16.88 -10.79 1.83
CA ASN A 139 16.89 -10.21 3.19
C ASN A 139 17.76 -8.94 3.29
N TYR A 140 18.91 -8.88 2.59
CA TYR A 140 19.77 -7.70 2.62
C TYR A 140 19.13 -6.47 1.97
N ASP A 141 18.22 -6.62 0.99
CA ASP A 141 17.50 -5.50 0.38
C ASP A 141 16.59 -4.83 1.44
N TYR A 142 15.87 -5.64 2.23
CA TYR A 142 15.06 -5.16 3.36
C TYR A 142 15.92 -4.53 4.46
N GLN A 143 16.99 -5.20 4.90
CA GLN A 143 17.87 -4.69 5.96
C GLN A 143 18.53 -3.36 5.57
N ASN A 144 19.01 -3.25 4.32
CA ASN A 144 19.59 -2.01 3.82
C ASN A 144 18.54 -0.89 3.76
N PHE A 145 17.34 -1.17 3.24
CA PHE A 145 16.24 -0.20 3.27
C PHE A 145 15.97 0.28 4.69
N ALA A 146 15.64 -0.65 5.61
CA ALA A 146 15.24 -0.33 6.98
C ALA A 146 16.32 0.45 7.73
N LYS A 147 17.59 0.03 7.61
CA LYS A 147 18.73 0.71 8.26
C LYS A 147 18.90 2.14 7.77
N ASN A 148 18.93 2.36 6.44
CA ASN A 148 19.23 3.67 5.88
C ASN A 148 18.05 4.64 6.08
N THR A 149 16.81 4.19 5.89
CA THR A 149 15.62 5.06 6.07
C THR A 149 15.39 5.39 7.55
N THR A 150 15.54 4.40 8.45
CA THR A 150 15.44 4.65 9.90
C THR A 150 16.52 5.59 10.42
N GLN A 151 17.71 5.61 9.80
CA GLN A 151 18.73 6.61 10.12
C GLN A 151 18.26 8.04 9.82
N VAL A 152 17.55 8.23 8.69
CA VAL A 152 16.97 9.52 8.31
C VAL A 152 15.83 9.91 9.26
N THR A 153 14.88 9.02 9.50
CA THR A 153 13.69 9.33 10.32
C THR A 153 14.05 9.54 11.80
N ASN A 154 15.07 8.83 12.32
CA ASN A 154 15.62 9.12 13.65
C ASN A 154 16.28 10.50 13.73
N TYR A 155 16.90 10.98 12.65
CA TYR A 155 17.41 12.35 12.59
C TYR A 155 16.25 13.35 12.63
N GLU A 156 15.19 13.13 11.84
CA GLU A 156 13.98 13.96 11.86
C GLU A 156 13.39 14.02 13.28
N ALA A 157 13.11 12.87 13.91
CA ALA A 157 12.52 12.78 15.25
C ALA A 157 13.36 13.45 16.36
N LYS A 158 14.68 13.55 16.17
CA LYS A 158 15.58 14.26 17.10
C LYS A 158 15.54 15.78 16.92
N HIS A 159 15.37 16.27 15.68
CA HIS A 159 15.49 17.69 15.35
C HIS A 159 14.14 18.40 15.16
N ASP A 160 13.05 17.64 15.05
CA ASP A 160 11.71 18.14 14.83
C ASP A 160 10.72 17.34 15.69
N LYS A 161 10.18 17.99 16.73
CA LYS A 161 9.19 17.39 17.64
C LYS A 161 7.75 17.66 17.22
N GLY A 162 7.55 18.41 16.13
CA GLY A 162 6.22 18.69 15.60
C GLY A 162 5.57 17.45 14.99
N LEU A 163 4.26 17.48 14.83
CA LEU A 163 3.54 16.48 14.06
C LEU A 163 3.59 16.83 12.56
N TYR A 164 4.21 15.97 11.76
CA TYR A 164 4.37 16.13 10.31
C TYR A 164 4.34 14.77 9.61
N ARG A 165 4.21 14.79 8.28
CA ARG A 165 4.44 13.62 7.43
C ARG A 165 5.80 13.68 6.74
N THR A 166 6.35 12.51 6.48
CA THR A 166 7.54 12.28 5.67
C THR A 166 7.15 11.39 4.50
N GLU A 167 7.74 11.61 3.33
CA GLU A 167 7.54 10.78 2.16
C GLU A 167 8.85 10.54 1.40
N LYS A 168 8.81 9.71 0.35
CA LYS A 168 10.01 9.33 -0.41
C LYS A 168 9.77 9.18 -1.90
N SER A 169 10.82 9.35 -2.70
CA SER A 169 10.76 9.32 -4.17
C SER A 169 11.07 7.94 -4.79
N PHE A 170 11.06 6.89 -3.97
CA PHE A 170 11.30 5.51 -4.36
C PHE A 170 10.37 4.60 -3.55
N TYR A 171 10.14 3.36 -3.96
CA TYR A 171 9.13 2.52 -3.33
C TYR A 171 9.57 1.05 -3.24
N ARG A 172 9.57 0.50 -2.01
CA ARG A 172 9.86 -0.91 -1.74
C ARG A 172 8.58 -1.66 -1.40
N SER A 173 7.74 -1.08 -0.54
CA SER A 173 6.45 -1.65 -0.15
C SER A 173 5.48 -0.58 0.36
N ASP A 174 4.20 -0.94 0.47
CA ASP A 174 3.14 -0.06 0.97
C ASP A 174 3.36 0.33 2.42
N ASP A 175 3.96 -0.56 3.20
CA ASP A 175 4.20 -0.39 4.64
C ASP A 175 5.63 0.10 4.93
N ASP A 176 6.23 0.78 3.96
CA ASP A 176 7.50 1.47 4.15
C ASP A 176 7.46 2.51 5.28
N PRO A 177 6.36 3.28 5.50
CA PRO A 177 6.23 4.15 6.67
C PRO A 177 6.32 3.39 8.00
N PHE A 178 5.70 2.21 8.10
CA PHE A 178 5.84 1.35 9.29
C PHE A 178 7.26 0.82 9.46
N SER A 179 7.85 0.32 8.37
CA SER A 179 9.20 -0.27 8.40
C SER A 179 10.29 0.75 8.78
N ALA A 180 10.10 2.02 8.43
CA ALA A 180 11.05 3.10 8.66
C ALA A 180 10.63 4.06 9.79
N ASN A 181 9.53 3.77 10.49
CA ASN A 181 9.01 4.52 11.63
C ASN A 181 8.80 6.03 11.34
N TYR A 182 8.02 6.35 10.30
CA TYR A 182 7.58 7.71 10.01
C TYR A 182 6.09 7.77 9.68
N TYR A 183 5.46 8.94 9.84
CA TYR A 183 4.08 9.15 9.39
C TYR A 183 4.06 9.41 7.89
N GLY A 184 3.66 8.42 7.10
CA GLY A 184 3.51 8.52 5.65
C GLY A 184 2.05 8.51 5.18
N LEU A 185 1.86 8.69 3.88
CA LEU A 185 0.64 8.40 3.15
C LEU A 185 0.56 6.93 2.75
N SER A 186 1.66 6.33 2.29
CA SER A 186 1.61 4.96 1.76
C SER A 186 1.22 3.94 2.83
N ASN A 187 0.29 3.03 2.51
CA ASN A 187 -0.19 2.03 3.47
C ASN A 187 -0.90 0.85 2.78
N PHE A 188 -0.73 -0.38 3.29
CA PHE A 188 -1.59 -1.52 2.97
C PHE A 188 -2.52 -1.81 4.15
N ASN A 189 -3.82 -1.96 3.87
CA ASN A 189 -4.81 -2.36 4.87
C ASN A 189 -6.04 -2.98 4.20
N SER A 190 -6.34 -4.24 4.52
CA SER A 190 -7.51 -4.98 4.03
C SER A 190 -8.86 -4.42 4.47
N ILE A 191 -8.88 -3.48 5.42
CA ILE A 191 -10.08 -2.74 5.85
C ILE A 191 -9.90 -1.23 5.64
N SER A 192 -9.36 -0.86 4.47
CA SER A 192 -9.10 0.54 4.12
C SER A 192 -10.36 1.40 4.13
N ASN A 193 -10.20 2.65 4.59
CA ASN A 193 -11.30 3.62 4.62
C ASN A 193 -11.64 4.08 3.20
N GLN A 194 -12.85 3.74 2.73
CA GLN A 194 -13.30 4.04 1.36
C GLN A 194 -13.37 5.54 1.04
N HIS A 195 -13.66 6.40 2.02
CA HIS A 195 -13.65 7.85 1.79
C HIS A 195 -12.23 8.37 1.55
N VAL A 196 -11.23 7.83 2.28
CA VAL A 196 -9.83 8.18 2.07
C VAL A 196 -9.35 7.68 0.70
N LEU A 197 -9.67 6.42 0.34
CA LEU A 197 -9.35 5.86 -0.97
C LEU A 197 -9.97 6.69 -2.12
N SER A 198 -11.26 7.01 -2.03
CA SER A 198 -11.95 7.82 -3.03
C SER A 198 -11.32 9.22 -3.16
N LEU A 199 -10.97 9.86 -2.05
CA LEU A 199 -10.26 11.14 -2.06
C LEU A 199 -8.91 11.01 -2.76
N LEU A 200 -8.09 10.04 -2.37
CA LEU A 200 -6.75 9.85 -2.94
C LEU A 200 -6.82 9.54 -4.43
N ASN A 201 -7.77 8.71 -4.87
CA ASN A 201 -8.02 8.45 -6.29
C ASN A 201 -8.37 9.73 -7.06
N ASN A 202 -9.28 10.56 -6.52
CA ASN A 202 -9.66 11.84 -7.13
C ASN A 202 -8.50 12.85 -7.17
N LEU A 203 -7.51 12.71 -6.30
CA LEU A 203 -6.31 13.55 -6.29
C LEU A 203 -5.16 12.99 -7.14
N GLY A 204 -5.37 11.84 -7.79
CA GLY A 204 -4.41 11.22 -8.72
C GLY A 204 -3.40 10.28 -8.06
N PHE A 205 -3.63 9.86 -6.82
CA PHE A 205 -2.74 8.92 -6.14
C PHE A 205 -2.98 7.48 -6.59
N LEU A 206 -1.92 6.72 -6.85
CA LEU A 206 -2.05 5.28 -7.17
C LEU A 206 -2.59 4.52 -5.95
N ASN A 207 -3.67 3.77 -6.17
CA ASN A 207 -4.39 3.05 -5.12
C ASN A 207 -5.15 1.84 -5.68
N ASN A 208 -5.57 0.95 -4.80
CA ASN A 208 -6.58 -0.07 -5.03
C ASN A 208 -7.46 -0.22 -3.78
N SER A 209 -8.34 -1.22 -3.77
CA SER A 209 -9.29 -1.46 -2.66
C SER A 209 -8.65 -1.59 -1.27
N ASN A 210 -7.38 -1.99 -1.19
CA ASN A 210 -6.69 -2.32 0.06
C ASN A 210 -5.40 -1.52 0.28
N SER A 211 -5.05 -0.60 -0.61
CA SER A 211 -3.78 0.12 -0.49
C SER A 211 -3.73 1.40 -1.31
N TYR A 212 -2.91 2.34 -0.87
CA TYR A 212 -2.63 3.59 -1.55
C TYR A 212 -1.17 3.98 -1.34
N THR A 213 -0.60 4.69 -2.30
CA THR A 213 0.80 5.12 -2.32
C THR A 213 0.91 6.63 -2.49
N ASN A 214 2.10 7.18 -2.33
CA ASN A 214 2.41 8.60 -2.60
C ASN A 214 2.71 8.91 -4.10
N PHE A 215 2.50 7.95 -5.01
CA PHE A 215 2.68 8.20 -6.44
C PHE A 215 1.55 9.09 -6.94
N GLY A 216 1.86 10.15 -7.69
CA GLY A 216 0.88 11.14 -8.16
C GLY A 216 0.77 12.39 -7.29
N GLY A 217 1.55 12.50 -6.21
CA GLY A 217 1.62 13.71 -5.39
C GLY A 217 2.18 14.92 -6.15
N THR A 218 1.80 16.11 -5.70
CA THR A 218 2.28 17.41 -6.19
C THR A 218 2.63 18.31 -5.00
N PRO A 219 3.25 19.49 -5.20
CA PRO A 219 3.49 20.45 -4.14
C PRO A 219 2.21 20.90 -3.44
N ILE A 220 1.04 20.92 -4.13
CA ILE A 220 -0.24 21.22 -3.50
C ILE A 220 -0.59 20.14 -2.46
N THR A 221 -0.51 18.87 -2.84
CA THR A 221 -0.85 17.77 -1.93
C THR A 221 0.18 17.63 -0.82
N ASP A 222 1.46 17.85 -1.13
CA ASP A 222 2.54 17.87 -0.12
C ASP A 222 2.26 18.95 0.93
N ASP A 223 1.89 20.16 0.48
CA ASP A 223 1.59 21.29 1.35
C ASP A 223 0.36 21.03 2.23
N LEU A 224 -0.74 20.55 1.64
CA LEU A 224 -1.99 20.33 2.35
C LEU A 224 -1.94 19.12 3.30
N PHE A 225 -1.34 18.01 2.86
CA PHE A 225 -1.17 16.81 3.66
C PHE A 225 -0.01 16.91 4.65
N GLY A 226 0.66 18.05 4.74
CA GLY A 226 1.70 18.27 5.73
C GLY A 226 2.92 17.37 5.54
N ILE A 227 3.24 17.03 4.28
CA ILE A 227 4.48 16.35 3.92
C ILE A 227 5.61 17.37 4.04
N LYS A 228 6.23 17.40 5.22
CA LYS A 228 7.27 18.36 5.59
C LYS A 228 8.65 17.90 5.15
N TYR A 229 8.86 16.60 5.10
CA TYR A 229 10.14 16.01 4.70
C TYR A 229 9.96 15.04 3.54
N TYR A 230 10.97 14.99 2.69
CA TYR A 230 11.01 14.08 1.56
C TYR A 230 12.39 13.43 1.46
N ILE A 231 12.43 12.10 1.31
CA ILE A 231 13.65 11.31 1.23
C ILE A 231 13.92 10.95 -0.22
N LEU A 232 15.07 11.37 -0.73
CA LEU A 232 15.53 11.09 -2.10
C LEU A 232 16.73 10.12 -2.08
N PRO A 233 16.96 9.36 -3.16
CA PRO A 233 18.21 8.65 -3.37
C PRO A 233 19.41 9.60 -3.40
N ASN A 234 20.54 9.19 -2.81
CA ASN A 234 21.83 9.87 -2.97
C ASN A 234 22.71 9.09 -3.97
N GLU A 235 22.54 9.37 -5.26
CA GLU A 235 23.24 8.63 -6.32
C GLU A 235 24.67 9.15 -6.58
N GLU A 236 24.97 10.38 -6.19
CA GLU A 236 26.24 11.06 -6.46
C GLU A 236 27.41 10.56 -5.59
N ILE A 237 27.14 9.85 -4.49
CA ILE A 237 28.12 9.68 -3.39
C ILE A 237 28.57 8.23 -3.16
N THR A 238 27.88 7.21 -3.69
CA THR A 238 28.12 5.82 -3.24
C THR A 238 28.70 4.87 -4.27
N SER A 239 29.98 4.55 -4.12
CA SER A 239 30.57 3.28 -4.57
C SER A 239 30.48 2.24 -3.43
N LEU A 240 29.35 1.55 -3.31
CA LEU A 240 29.18 0.44 -2.35
C LEU A 240 29.16 -0.90 -3.08
N LYS A 241 29.55 -1.98 -2.40
CA LYS A 241 29.36 -3.34 -2.95
C LYS A 241 27.86 -3.60 -3.16
N ASN A 242 27.49 -4.32 -4.23
CA ASN A 242 26.09 -4.55 -4.62
C ASN A 242 25.16 -5.07 -3.50
N LYS A 243 25.66 -5.82 -2.50
CA LYS A 243 24.85 -6.33 -1.38
C LYS A 243 24.64 -5.31 -0.24
N GLN A 244 25.42 -4.23 -0.21
CA GLN A 244 25.35 -3.17 0.81
C GLN A 244 24.63 -1.92 0.30
N GLN A 245 24.55 -1.77 -1.03
CA GLN A 245 23.82 -0.70 -1.66
C GLN A 245 22.31 -0.92 -1.50
N MET A 246 21.62 0.14 -1.09
CA MET A 246 20.18 0.21 -1.07
C MET A 246 19.67 0.32 -2.51
N LYS A 247 18.67 -0.50 -2.85
CA LYS A 247 17.98 -0.39 -4.13
C LYS A 247 16.93 0.72 -4.09
N TYR A 248 16.85 1.45 -5.18
CA TYR A 248 15.83 2.49 -5.40
C TYR A 248 14.85 2.02 -6.48
N ASP A 249 14.21 0.90 -6.21
CA ASP A 249 13.19 0.35 -7.10
C ASP A 249 11.96 1.27 -7.11
N ASN A 250 11.18 1.20 -8.20
CA ASN A 250 9.93 1.94 -8.37
C ASN A 250 10.07 3.42 -8.01
N LYS A 251 10.88 4.16 -8.77
CA LYS A 251 11.06 5.60 -8.54
C LYS A 251 9.76 6.34 -8.81
N ASN A 252 9.34 7.18 -7.87
CA ASN A 252 8.25 8.12 -8.03
C ASN A 252 8.78 9.38 -8.71
N GLN A 253 8.26 9.69 -9.90
CA GLN A 253 8.75 10.80 -10.71
C GLN A 253 8.31 12.15 -10.12
N ARG A 254 9.15 12.70 -9.23
CA ARG A 254 8.95 13.96 -8.49
C ARG A 254 10.21 14.84 -8.56
N ILE A 255 10.52 15.36 -9.76
CA ILE A 255 11.69 16.24 -9.97
C ILE A 255 11.55 17.52 -9.14
N ASP A 256 10.32 18.02 -9.03
CA ASP A 256 9.92 19.15 -8.19
C ASP A 256 10.30 19.03 -6.70
N VAL A 257 10.45 17.83 -6.14
CA VAL A 257 10.93 17.67 -4.75
C VAL A 257 12.40 18.07 -4.61
N GLY A 258 13.17 18.01 -5.71
CA GLY A 258 14.53 18.55 -5.76
C GLY A 258 14.61 20.06 -5.49
N ASP A 259 13.49 20.77 -5.62
CA ASP A 259 13.41 22.21 -5.38
C ASP A 259 13.25 22.59 -3.90
N TYR A 260 12.91 21.62 -3.05
CA TYR A 260 12.81 21.81 -1.60
C TYR A 260 14.19 22.09 -0.98
N HIS A 261 14.18 22.55 0.27
CA HIS A 261 15.43 22.87 0.95
C HIS A 261 16.19 21.59 1.32
N LEU A 262 17.44 21.47 0.88
CA LEU A 262 18.31 20.38 1.31
C LEU A 262 18.58 20.51 2.81
N GLN A 263 18.05 19.58 3.60
CA GLN A 263 18.23 19.57 5.05
C GLN A 263 19.50 18.82 5.46
N LYS A 264 19.76 17.65 4.83
CA LYS A 264 20.93 16.81 5.14
C LYS A 264 21.20 15.78 4.04
N ARG A 265 22.49 15.51 3.78
CA ARG A 265 22.93 14.36 2.99
C ARG A 265 23.41 13.25 3.94
N PHE A 266 22.92 12.03 3.72
CA PHE A 266 23.38 10.79 4.33
C PHE A 266 24.10 9.97 3.25
N ASN A 267 24.77 8.87 3.63
CA ASN A 267 25.56 8.08 2.68
C ASN A 267 24.76 7.66 1.43
N GLN A 268 23.52 7.18 1.62
CA GLN A 268 22.67 6.66 0.54
C GLN A 268 21.40 7.49 0.30
N LEU A 269 21.08 8.44 1.18
CA LEU A 269 19.82 9.17 1.11
C LEU A 269 20.04 10.66 1.29
N ILE A 270 19.17 11.46 0.70
CA ILE A 270 19.11 12.91 0.85
C ILE A 270 17.79 13.26 1.50
N LEU A 271 17.85 14.10 2.54
CA LEU A 271 16.67 14.61 3.22
C LEU A 271 16.38 16.04 2.74
N MET A 272 15.21 16.22 2.13
CA MET A 272 14.68 17.49 1.66
C MET A 272 13.57 17.98 2.59
N LYS A 273 13.43 19.30 2.74
CA LYS A 273 12.45 19.93 3.62
C LYS A 273 11.54 20.88 2.84
N ASN A 274 10.24 20.57 2.86
CA ASN A 274 9.19 21.44 2.39
C ASN A 274 8.83 22.47 3.48
N SER A 275 9.18 23.74 3.24
CA SER A 275 8.85 24.84 4.15
C SER A 275 7.37 25.23 4.15
N SER A 276 6.62 24.86 3.12
CA SER A 276 5.21 25.25 2.90
C SER A 276 4.21 24.25 3.50
N ALA A 277 4.65 23.04 3.86
CA ALA A 277 3.85 22.01 4.53
C ALA A 277 3.04 22.54 5.73
N LEU A 278 1.72 22.32 5.70
CA LEU A 278 0.81 22.66 6.78
C LEU A 278 0.93 21.69 7.96
N PRO A 279 0.57 22.12 9.18
CA PRO A 279 0.28 21.18 10.25
C PRO A 279 -0.91 20.28 9.86
N LEU A 280 -0.99 19.07 10.43
CA LEU A 280 -2.06 18.13 10.11
C LEU A 280 -3.46 18.62 10.49
N LEU A 281 -3.54 19.60 11.39
CA LEU A 281 -4.74 20.36 11.68
C LEU A 281 -4.44 21.84 11.53
N PHE A 282 -5.31 22.56 10.83
CA PHE A 282 -5.13 23.96 10.49
C PHE A 282 -6.45 24.74 10.56
N LEU A 283 -6.33 26.01 10.94
CA LEU A 283 -7.40 26.99 10.96
C LEU A 283 -7.74 27.43 9.55
N SER A 284 -9.01 27.29 9.20
CA SER A 284 -9.61 27.74 7.96
C SER A 284 -10.64 28.84 8.23
N PRO A 285 -10.65 29.93 7.43
CA PRO A 285 -11.64 31.00 7.57
C PRO A 285 -13.01 30.62 7.02
N THR A 286 -13.12 29.52 6.26
CA THR A 286 -14.38 29.07 5.67
C THR A 286 -14.98 27.91 6.45
N THR A 287 -16.31 27.92 6.54
CA THR A 287 -17.09 26.78 7.02
C THR A 287 -16.94 25.59 6.08
N THR A 288 -16.96 24.38 6.64
CA THR A 288 -16.88 23.16 5.82
C THR A 288 -18.14 22.99 4.98
N ARG A 289 -17.94 22.79 3.68
CA ARG A 289 -18.98 22.44 2.71
C ARG A 289 -18.56 21.16 1.99
N LYS A 290 -19.53 20.44 1.43
CA LYS A 290 -19.25 19.25 0.61
C LYS A 290 -18.47 19.68 -0.63
N VAL A 291 -17.30 19.07 -0.85
CA VAL A 291 -16.50 19.25 -2.07
C VAL A 291 -16.92 18.16 -3.04
N LYS A 292 -17.30 18.52 -4.27
CA LYS A 292 -17.64 17.57 -5.33
C LYS A 292 -16.43 17.43 -6.24
N PHE A 293 -15.66 16.37 -6.02
CA PHE A 293 -14.55 16.01 -6.88
C PHE A 293 -15.05 15.40 -8.19
N ASP A 294 -14.29 15.66 -9.25
CA ASP A 294 -14.49 15.17 -10.60
C ASP A 294 -13.45 14.06 -10.87
N PRO A 295 -13.84 12.78 -10.95
CA PRO A 295 -12.88 11.68 -11.09
C PRO A 295 -12.08 11.74 -12.39
N THR A 296 -12.48 12.59 -13.35
CA THR A 296 -11.81 12.77 -14.64
C THR A 296 -10.84 13.96 -14.66
N ASN A 297 -10.74 14.75 -13.57
CA ASN A 297 -9.95 15.97 -13.57
C ASN A 297 -9.18 16.19 -12.26
N ILE A 298 -7.96 15.66 -12.21
CA ILE A 298 -7.14 15.66 -11.00
C ILE A 298 -6.68 17.07 -10.64
N THR A 299 -6.25 17.85 -11.62
CA THR A 299 -5.71 19.20 -11.39
C THR A 299 -6.76 20.16 -10.83
N LYS A 300 -8.00 20.05 -11.31
CA LYS A 300 -9.16 20.75 -10.75
C LYS A 300 -9.46 20.29 -9.33
N ASN A 301 -9.41 18.99 -9.06
CA ASN A 301 -9.67 18.47 -7.71
C ASN A 301 -8.64 18.96 -6.69
N GLN A 302 -7.35 18.94 -7.03
CA GLN A 302 -6.30 19.48 -6.17
C GLN A 302 -6.49 20.99 -5.93
N THR A 303 -6.86 21.75 -6.96
CA THR A 303 -7.19 23.18 -6.83
C THR A 303 -8.39 23.39 -5.91
N GLN A 304 -9.48 22.66 -6.11
CA GLN A 304 -10.68 22.74 -5.27
C GLN A 304 -10.39 22.39 -3.81
N LEU A 305 -9.55 21.38 -3.56
CA LEU A 305 -9.15 21.01 -2.21
C LEU A 305 -8.35 22.16 -1.54
N LEU A 306 -7.41 22.77 -2.26
CA LEU A 306 -6.65 23.93 -1.77
C LEU A 306 -7.55 25.13 -1.45
N GLN A 307 -8.50 25.46 -2.35
CA GLN A 307 -9.45 26.54 -2.14
C GLN A 307 -10.38 26.23 -0.95
N ALA A 308 -10.84 24.98 -0.83
CA ALA A 308 -11.65 24.54 0.30
C ALA A 308 -10.87 24.58 1.63
N ALA A 309 -9.57 24.32 1.63
CA ALA A 309 -8.71 24.41 2.81
C ALA A 309 -8.45 25.87 3.22
N THR A 310 -8.06 26.71 2.27
CA THR A 310 -7.55 28.07 2.52
C THR A 310 -8.63 29.14 2.51
N GLY A 311 -9.77 28.89 1.86
CA GLY A 311 -10.80 29.88 1.59
C GLY A 311 -10.44 30.90 0.51
N ARG A 312 -9.32 30.72 -0.20
CA ARG A 312 -8.87 31.64 -1.25
C ARG A 312 -9.33 31.11 -2.61
N ASN A 313 -9.78 32.01 -3.48
CA ASN A 313 -10.09 31.66 -4.88
C ASN A 313 -8.82 31.77 -5.73
N ILE A 314 -8.11 30.66 -5.89
CA ILE A 314 -6.82 30.61 -6.58
C ILE A 314 -6.88 29.51 -7.63
N ASN A 315 -6.54 29.84 -8.87
CA ASN A 315 -6.19 28.86 -9.89
C ASN A 315 -4.66 28.80 -10.03
N LEU A 316 -4.11 27.58 -9.99
CA LEU A 316 -2.66 27.32 -10.04
C LEU A 316 -2.26 26.42 -11.21
N PHE A 317 -3.16 25.58 -11.69
CA PHE A 317 -2.90 24.74 -12.86
C PHE A 317 -3.34 25.47 -14.13
N HIS A 318 -2.43 25.48 -15.11
CA HIS A 318 -2.64 26.07 -16.41
C HIS A 318 -2.36 25.03 -17.49
N HIS A 319 -3.29 24.88 -18.43
CA HIS A 319 -3.13 23.97 -19.55
C HIS A 319 -1.93 24.39 -20.40
N VAL A 320 -1.15 23.40 -20.84
CA VAL A 320 0.00 23.56 -21.73
C VAL A 320 -0.32 22.84 -23.02
N ILE A 321 -0.11 23.52 -24.15
CA ILE A 321 -0.36 22.93 -25.46
C ILE A 321 0.72 21.87 -25.73
N TRP A 322 0.29 20.69 -26.19
CA TRP A 322 1.20 19.64 -26.65
C TRP A 322 2.05 20.15 -27.82
N PRO A 323 3.38 19.94 -27.81
CA PRO A 323 4.19 20.19 -29.00
C PRO A 323 3.90 19.13 -30.07
N ASP A 324 4.18 19.43 -31.33
CA ASP A 324 4.06 18.43 -32.39
C ASP A 324 5.05 17.28 -32.18
N PRO A 325 4.61 16.01 -32.25
CA PRO A 325 5.51 14.87 -32.10
C PRO A 325 6.31 14.61 -33.36
N LYS A 326 7.58 14.27 -33.19
CA LYS A 326 8.32 13.50 -34.19
C LYS A 326 7.82 12.04 -34.14
N LYS A 327 7.43 11.50 -35.29
CA LYS A 327 6.84 10.15 -35.43
C LYS A 327 7.86 9.20 -36.07
N ILE A 328 8.05 8.01 -35.49
CA ILE A 328 8.88 6.94 -36.05
C ILE A 328 7.99 5.70 -36.18
N ASN A 329 7.78 5.20 -37.40
CA ASN A 329 6.89 4.05 -37.69
C ASN A 329 5.45 4.20 -37.15
N VAL A 330 4.95 5.44 -37.03
CA VAL A 330 3.60 5.76 -36.55
C VAL A 330 2.81 6.54 -37.61
N SER A 331 1.53 6.21 -37.77
CA SER A 331 0.51 7.01 -38.48
C SER A 331 -0.49 7.60 -37.49
N SER A 332 -1.02 8.78 -37.77
CA SER A 332 -2.13 9.36 -37.01
C SER A 332 -3.46 8.88 -37.56
N TRP A 333 -4.49 8.83 -36.72
CA TRP A 333 -5.85 8.52 -37.16
C TRP A 333 -6.43 9.72 -37.92
N ASP A 334 -7.23 9.45 -38.95
CA ASP A 334 -7.89 10.52 -39.69
C ASP A 334 -8.94 11.21 -38.80
N GLY A 335 -8.89 12.54 -38.71
CA GLY A 335 -9.71 13.34 -37.78
C GLY A 335 -9.44 13.13 -36.28
N GLY A 336 -8.52 12.21 -35.90
CA GLY A 336 -8.25 11.85 -34.51
C GLY A 336 -7.17 12.71 -33.85
N TRP A 337 -7.54 13.49 -32.83
CA TRP A 337 -6.57 14.21 -32.00
C TRP A 337 -5.78 13.23 -31.12
N MET A 338 -4.45 13.28 -31.19
CA MET A 338 -3.52 12.49 -30.35
C MET A 338 -3.77 10.97 -30.40
N GLN A 339 -4.27 10.46 -31.53
CA GLN A 339 -4.51 9.04 -31.78
C GLN A 339 -3.55 8.49 -32.83
N TYR A 340 -2.97 7.33 -32.55
CA TYR A 340 -1.82 6.79 -33.28
C TYR A 340 -1.91 5.28 -33.49
N SER A 341 -1.38 4.82 -34.62
CA SER A 341 -1.21 3.39 -34.93
C SER A 341 0.18 3.08 -35.49
N LYS A 342 0.66 1.86 -35.25
CA LYS A 342 1.88 1.34 -35.89
C LYS A 342 1.67 1.23 -37.40
N LYS A 343 2.62 1.75 -38.20
CA LYS A 343 2.64 1.51 -39.65
C LYS A 343 3.07 0.08 -39.98
N LYS A 344 4.09 -0.43 -39.28
CA LYS A 344 4.56 -1.82 -39.36
C LYS A 344 4.49 -2.46 -37.98
N LYS A 345 3.60 -3.44 -37.81
CA LYS A 345 3.27 -4.07 -36.51
C LYS A 345 4.48 -4.69 -35.80
N ASN A 346 5.38 -5.32 -36.56
CA ASN A 346 6.56 -6.03 -36.05
C ASN A 346 7.80 -5.13 -35.87
N GLN A 347 7.66 -3.82 -36.04
CA GLN A 347 8.74 -2.86 -35.83
C GLN A 347 8.39 -1.93 -34.68
N GLU A 348 9.41 -1.50 -33.95
CA GLU A 348 9.27 -0.49 -32.91
C GLU A 348 8.64 0.79 -33.48
N ALA A 349 7.75 1.41 -32.72
CA ALA A 349 7.05 2.62 -33.11
C ALA A 349 7.11 3.63 -31.97
N ARG A 350 7.51 4.87 -32.28
CA ARG A 350 7.80 5.90 -31.29
C ARG A 350 7.19 7.26 -31.61
N LEU A 351 6.81 7.96 -30.55
CA LEU A 351 6.43 9.37 -30.54
C LEU A 351 7.42 10.12 -29.66
N ILE A 352 7.97 11.22 -30.17
CA ILE A 352 8.93 12.05 -29.43
C ILE A 352 8.41 13.49 -29.40
N PHE A 353 8.02 13.93 -28.22
CA PHE A 353 7.55 15.28 -27.92
C PHE A 353 8.68 16.10 -27.30
N ASN A 354 8.89 17.32 -27.77
CA ASN A 354 9.91 18.22 -27.23
C ASN A 354 9.24 19.46 -26.62
N LEU A 355 9.00 19.41 -25.31
CA LEU A 355 8.42 20.51 -24.55
C LEU A 355 9.51 21.53 -24.18
N ARG A 356 9.21 22.82 -24.28
CA ARG A 356 10.05 23.92 -23.78
C ARG A 356 9.29 24.73 -22.73
N PRO A 357 9.56 24.54 -21.43
CA PRO A 357 8.97 25.33 -20.35
C PRO A 357 9.18 26.83 -20.55
N GLN A 358 8.10 27.60 -20.41
CA GLN A 358 8.13 29.07 -20.52
C GLN A 358 8.47 29.74 -19.18
N THR A 359 8.42 28.99 -18.08
CA THR A 359 8.62 29.45 -16.71
C THR A 359 9.41 28.42 -15.90
N ASN A 360 9.87 28.80 -14.71
CA ASN A 360 10.54 27.89 -13.76
C ASN A 360 9.55 27.09 -12.88
N SER A 361 8.27 27.15 -13.19
CA SER A 361 7.21 26.36 -12.56
C SER A 361 7.36 24.86 -12.84
N SER A 362 6.62 24.03 -12.08
CA SER A 362 6.57 22.59 -12.31
C SER A 362 5.62 22.23 -13.44
N TYR A 363 6.02 21.30 -14.30
CA TYR A 363 5.23 20.81 -15.43
C TYR A 363 4.87 19.34 -15.22
N TYR A 364 3.65 18.95 -15.55
CA TYR A 364 3.12 17.60 -15.33
C TYR A 364 2.41 17.08 -16.57
N LEU A 365 2.49 15.76 -16.76
CA LEU A 365 1.62 14.99 -17.63
C LEU A 365 0.52 14.37 -16.77
N GLU A 366 -0.73 14.69 -17.05
CA GLU A 366 -1.89 13.96 -16.57
C GLU A 366 -2.12 12.79 -17.51
N LEU A 367 -1.80 11.58 -17.05
CA LEU A 367 -1.86 10.36 -17.85
C LEU A 367 -3.08 9.52 -17.42
N PRO A 368 -4.00 9.19 -18.35
CA PRO A 368 -5.11 8.28 -18.12
C PRO A 368 -4.68 6.92 -17.58
N GLY A 369 -5.57 6.29 -16.80
CA GLY A 369 -5.28 5.03 -16.10
C GLY A 369 -5.24 3.79 -16.99
N ASP A 370 -5.79 3.86 -18.20
CA ASP A 370 -5.73 2.81 -19.23
C ASP A 370 -4.40 2.82 -20.01
N ILE A 371 -3.59 3.87 -19.85
CA ILE A 371 -2.24 3.96 -20.42
C ILE A 371 -1.22 3.59 -19.34
N ASP A 372 -0.80 2.33 -19.35
CA ASP A 372 0.10 1.70 -18.38
C ASP A 372 1.36 1.10 -19.05
N ASP A 373 2.18 0.38 -18.27
CA ASP A 373 3.37 -0.31 -18.77
C ASP A 373 3.06 -1.43 -19.80
N ASN A 374 1.81 -1.88 -19.93
CA ASN A 374 1.40 -2.82 -20.99
C ASN A 374 1.08 -2.10 -22.30
N ALA A 375 0.71 -0.82 -22.24
CA ALA A 375 0.39 -0.02 -23.41
C ALA A 375 1.64 0.61 -24.05
N ILE A 376 2.54 1.16 -23.24
CA ILE A 376 3.71 1.93 -23.70
C ILE A 376 4.95 1.73 -22.81
N ASP A 377 6.13 2.05 -23.36
CA ASP A 377 7.27 2.48 -22.54
C ASP A 377 7.40 4.01 -22.65
N MET A 378 7.72 4.68 -21.54
CA MET A 378 7.89 6.14 -21.51
C MET A 378 9.25 6.52 -20.92
N TYR A 379 9.90 7.50 -21.55
CA TYR A 379 11.15 8.08 -21.08
C TYR A 379 11.03 9.60 -21.03
N ILE A 380 11.55 10.20 -19.96
CA ILE A 380 11.70 11.66 -19.82
C ILE A 380 13.19 11.97 -19.79
N ASN A 381 13.68 12.72 -20.78
CA ASN A 381 15.12 13.00 -20.95
C ASN A 381 16.00 11.74 -20.88
N GLY A 382 15.52 10.63 -21.47
CA GLY A 382 16.21 9.34 -21.47
C GLY A 382 16.09 8.50 -20.20
N SER A 383 15.47 9.02 -19.13
CA SER A 383 15.18 8.25 -17.91
C SER A 383 13.84 7.53 -18.05
N TYR A 384 13.83 6.20 -17.83
CA TYR A 384 12.61 5.39 -17.86
C TYR A 384 11.64 5.80 -16.75
N ILE A 385 10.36 5.89 -17.08
CA ILE A 385 9.28 6.20 -16.15
C ILE A 385 8.47 4.94 -15.90
N ASN A 386 8.38 4.53 -14.63
CA ASN A 386 7.53 3.42 -14.23
C ASN A 386 6.06 3.85 -14.36
N LEU A 387 5.30 3.17 -15.24
CA LEU A 387 3.89 3.40 -15.47
C LEU A 387 3.00 2.30 -14.89
N THR A 388 3.54 1.45 -14.02
CA THR A 388 2.82 0.37 -13.36
C THR A 388 1.69 0.98 -12.54
N VAL A 389 0.48 0.50 -12.79
CA VAL A 389 -0.73 0.88 -12.04
C VAL A 389 -1.27 -0.33 -11.28
N ARG A 390 -2.12 -0.08 -10.28
CA ARG A 390 -2.78 -1.15 -9.51
C ARG A 390 -4.18 -1.39 -10.03
N ASP A 391 -4.93 -0.28 -10.16
CA ASP A 391 -6.18 -0.18 -10.89
C ASP A 391 -5.99 0.86 -12.00
N SER A 392 -7.01 1.12 -12.82
CA SER A 392 -6.99 2.14 -13.88
C SER A 392 -7.00 3.58 -13.33
N ASN A 393 -6.03 3.93 -12.49
CA ASN A 393 -5.91 5.25 -11.87
C ASN A 393 -5.26 6.24 -12.85
N THR A 394 -5.91 7.39 -13.04
CA THR A 394 -5.27 8.54 -13.70
C THR A 394 -4.24 9.14 -12.73
N ARG A 395 -3.10 9.61 -13.25
CA ARG A 395 -1.97 10.08 -12.43
C ARG A 395 -1.25 11.28 -13.01
N LEU A 396 -0.67 12.10 -12.14
CA LEU A 396 0.20 13.21 -12.52
C LEU A 396 1.67 12.77 -12.46
N ILE A 397 2.36 12.86 -13.59
CA ILE A 397 3.78 12.54 -13.73
C ILE A 397 4.54 13.85 -13.89
N ASN A 398 5.50 14.14 -13.01
CA ASN A 398 6.27 15.37 -13.09
C ASN A 398 7.28 15.31 -14.25
N LEU A 399 7.12 16.21 -15.22
CA LEU A 399 7.95 16.30 -16.42
C LEU A 399 9.22 17.11 -16.17
N GLY A 400 9.16 18.07 -15.26
CA GLY A 400 10.27 18.95 -14.93
C GLY A 400 9.88 20.08 -13.99
N SER A 401 10.89 20.73 -13.42
CA SER A 401 10.77 21.94 -12.60
C SER A 401 12.04 22.79 -12.72
N ARG A 402 11.93 24.12 -12.58
CA ARG A 402 13.04 25.08 -12.72
C ARG A 402 13.88 24.96 -14.00
N GLN A 403 13.22 24.55 -15.09
CA GLN A 403 13.84 24.25 -16.39
C GLN A 403 13.41 25.23 -17.49
N ARG A 404 13.19 26.52 -17.17
CA ARG A 404 12.77 27.52 -18.15
C ARG A 404 13.71 27.52 -19.37
N GLY A 405 13.13 27.42 -20.57
CA GLY A 405 13.84 27.41 -21.84
C GLY A 405 14.60 26.11 -22.16
N GLN A 406 14.78 25.20 -21.21
CA GLN A 406 15.43 23.92 -21.44
C GLN A 406 14.49 22.95 -22.16
N ARG A 407 15.04 22.07 -22.98
CA ARG A 407 14.24 21.05 -23.68
C ARG A 407 13.93 19.89 -22.73
N ILE A 408 12.64 19.60 -22.53
CA ILE A 408 12.17 18.36 -21.91
C ILE A 408 11.70 17.44 -23.04
N GLN A 409 12.38 16.31 -23.21
CA GLN A 409 12.01 15.31 -24.20
C GLN A 409 11.16 14.22 -23.53
N ILE A 410 9.97 14.00 -24.08
CA ILE A 410 9.07 12.90 -23.70
C ILE A 410 9.07 11.93 -24.88
N GLU A 411 9.61 10.74 -24.65
CA GLU A 411 9.64 9.65 -25.63
C GLU A 411 8.66 8.57 -25.21
N ILE A 412 7.76 8.18 -26.11
CA ILE A 412 6.74 7.15 -25.91
C ILE A 412 6.93 6.08 -26.98
N THR A 413 7.15 4.84 -26.55
CA THR A 413 7.27 3.67 -27.42
C THR A 413 6.01 2.83 -27.30
N LEU A 414 5.35 2.54 -28.42
CA LEU A 414 4.10 1.78 -28.45
C LEU A 414 4.37 0.28 -28.30
N LYS A 415 3.78 -0.35 -27.28
CA LYS A 415 3.75 -1.81 -27.16
C LYS A 415 2.59 -2.42 -27.95
N LYS A 416 1.42 -1.78 -27.88
CA LYS A 416 0.22 -2.17 -28.64
C LYS A 416 0.20 -1.55 -30.04
N ASP A 417 -0.65 -2.09 -30.92
CA ASP A 417 -0.82 -1.59 -32.31
C ASP A 417 -1.38 -0.16 -32.36
N ASN A 418 -2.20 0.19 -31.36
CA ASN A 418 -2.92 1.46 -31.27
C ASN A 418 -2.62 2.14 -29.93
N LEU A 419 -2.57 3.48 -29.96
CA LEU A 419 -2.40 4.32 -28.78
C LEU A 419 -3.30 5.54 -28.90
N ASP A 420 -4.16 5.75 -27.90
CA ASP A 420 -4.99 6.93 -27.76
C ASP A 420 -4.46 7.79 -26.60
N LEU A 421 -3.99 9.00 -26.92
CA LEU A 421 -3.50 9.99 -25.95
C LEU A 421 -4.45 11.20 -25.86
N ASN A 422 -5.67 11.12 -26.38
CA ASN A 422 -6.63 12.23 -26.43
C ASN A 422 -6.97 12.77 -25.03
N ALA A 423 -7.10 11.88 -24.04
CA ALA A 423 -7.36 12.26 -22.65
C ALA A 423 -6.08 12.65 -21.85
N ALA A 424 -4.89 12.60 -22.47
CA ALA A 424 -3.65 12.98 -21.82
C ALA A 424 -3.41 14.50 -21.93
N ASN A 425 -3.17 15.15 -20.80
CA ASN A 425 -3.04 16.61 -20.73
C ASN A 425 -1.69 17.04 -20.18
N LEU A 426 -1.17 18.17 -20.68
CA LEU A 426 0.00 18.82 -20.11
C LEU A 426 -0.45 20.00 -19.23
N TRP A 427 0.14 20.08 -18.04
CA TRP A 427 -0.20 21.10 -17.06
C TRP A 427 1.04 21.79 -16.53
N ARG A 428 0.95 23.10 -16.32
CA ARG A 428 1.90 23.89 -15.54
C ARG A 428 1.26 24.24 -14.20
N LEU A 429 1.91 23.86 -13.09
CA LEU A 429 1.58 24.31 -11.75
C LEU A 429 2.37 25.57 -11.40
N ASP A 430 1.71 26.70 -11.14
CA ASP A 430 2.35 27.94 -10.70
C ASP A 430 2.91 27.80 -9.27
N THR A 431 4.08 27.17 -9.15
CA THR A 431 4.74 26.89 -7.88
C THR A 431 5.21 28.15 -7.13
N PRO A 432 5.72 29.23 -7.76
CA PRO A 432 5.99 30.47 -7.03
C PRO A 432 4.74 31.05 -6.35
N LYS A 433 3.61 31.08 -7.07
CA LYS A 433 2.34 31.54 -6.50
C LYS A 433 1.86 30.63 -5.38
N LEU A 434 1.92 29.31 -5.56
CA LEU A 434 1.59 28.35 -4.49
C LEU A 434 2.42 28.62 -3.22
N VAL A 435 3.75 28.75 -3.34
CA VAL A 435 4.63 29.00 -2.20
C VAL A 435 4.28 30.29 -1.48
N GLN A 436 3.95 31.36 -2.23
CA GLN A 436 3.53 32.63 -1.64
C GLN A 436 2.22 32.49 -0.86
N GLU A 437 1.23 31.83 -1.46
CA GLU A 437 -0.10 31.60 -0.87
C GLU A 437 0.00 30.75 0.40
N MET A 438 0.76 29.64 0.34
CA MET A 438 0.94 28.72 1.45
C MET A 438 1.76 29.33 2.58
N ARG A 439 2.81 30.11 2.26
CA ARG A 439 3.58 30.84 3.29
C ARG A 439 2.68 31.79 4.07
N SER A 440 1.82 32.55 3.39
CA SER A 440 0.87 33.46 4.02
C SER A 440 -0.18 32.70 4.85
N PHE A 441 -0.73 31.61 4.32
CA PHE A 441 -1.75 30.82 5.03
C PHE A 441 -1.19 30.10 6.27
N LYS A 442 0.09 29.71 6.24
CA LYS A 442 0.76 28.97 7.32
C LYS A 442 1.15 29.83 8.54
N GLN A 443 1.36 31.15 8.38
CA GLN A 443 1.91 32.03 9.43
C GLN A 443 1.17 31.95 10.78
N ASN A 444 -0.16 31.83 10.77
CA ASN A 444 -0.99 31.87 11.98
C ASN A 444 -1.60 30.50 12.33
N GLN A 445 -0.92 29.41 11.94
CA GLN A 445 -1.41 28.06 12.19
C GLN A 445 -0.90 27.50 13.52
N PRO A 446 -1.78 26.87 14.34
CA PRO A 446 -1.36 26.24 15.57
C PRO A 446 -0.42 25.06 15.31
N GLN A 447 0.45 24.80 16.28
CA GLN A 447 1.38 23.69 16.25
C GLN A 447 0.81 22.53 17.08
N PHE A 448 0.97 21.32 16.57
CA PHE A 448 0.52 20.10 17.24
C PHE A 448 1.70 19.19 17.55
N THR A 449 1.60 18.51 18.69
CA THR A 449 2.54 17.47 19.12
C THR A 449 1.77 16.22 19.46
N GLN A 450 2.40 15.06 19.27
CA GLN A 450 1.88 13.80 19.75
C GLN A 450 2.40 13.56 21.17
N GLN A 451 1.50 13.64 22.16
CA GLN A 451 1.84 13.47 23.58
C GLN A 451 1.92 11.99 23.97
N SER A 452 1.15 11.14 23.28
CA SER A 452 1.21 9.67 23.42
C SER A 452 0.70 9.00 22.14
N ALA A 453 0.73 7.67 22.07
CA ALA A 453 0.21 6.91 20.93
C ALA A 453 -1.23 7.30 20.51
N LEU A 454 -2.05 7.76 21.46
CA LEU A 454 -3.47 8.05 21.24
C LEU A 454 -3.85 9.53 21.44
N VAL A 455 -2.91 10.41 21.77
CA VAL A 455 -3.21 11.80 22.15
C VAL A 455 -2.40 12.79 21.33
N LEU A 456 -3.10 13.70 20.64
CA LEU A 456 -2.53 14.86 19.97
C LEU A 456 -2.94 16.12 20.72
N LYS A 457 -2.01 17.06 20.89
CA LYS A 457 -2.26 18.31 21.62
C LYS A 457 -1.66 19.51 20.91
N SER A 458 -2.43 20.58 20.81
CA SER A 458 -1.95 21.86 20.28
C SER A 458 -1.22 22.69 21.34
N ASN A 459 -0.40 23.64 20.89
CA ASN A 459 -0.07 24.80 21.72
C ASN A 459 -1.33 25.64 22.03
N HIS A 460 -1.22 26.59 22.95
CA HIS A 460 -2.24 27.63 23.11
C HIS A 460 -2.22 28.58 21.92
N PHE A 461 -3.40 28.91 21.39
CA PHE A 461 -3.55 29.88 20.30
C PHE A 461 -4.87 30.65 20.43
N SER A 462 -5.00 31.76 19.73
CA SER A 462 -6.21 32.60 19.75
C SER A 462 -6.77 32.81 18.34
N THR A 463 -8.09 32.90 18.24
CA THR A 463 -8.79 33.29 17.01
C THR A 463 -9.51 34.62 17.22
N ASN A 464 -9.42 35.53 16.25
CA ASN A 464 -10.07 36.85 16.30
C ASN A 464 -11.51 36.85 15.76
N LYS A 465 -11.96 35.72 15.20
CA LYS A 465 -13.30 35.49 14.67
C LYS A 465 -13.60 34.00 14.70
N LYS A 466 -14.84 33.63 14.42
CA LYS A 466 -15.21 32.22 14.23
C LYS A 466 -14.40 31.60 13.08
N MET A 467 -13.80 30.45 13.35
CA MET A 467 -12.97 29.70 12.39
C MET A 467 -13.40 28.23 12.37
N THR A 468 -12.98 27.49 11.35
CA THR A 468 -13.12 26.04 11.32
C THR A 468 -11.74 25.41 11.38
N MET A 469 -11.51 24.52 12.35
CA MET A 469 -10.34 23.64 12.35
C MET A 469 -10.61 22.51 11.36
N LYS A 470 -9.82 22.46 10.29
CA LYS A 470 -9.81 21.37 9.31
C LYS A 470 -8.56 20.53 9.54
N SER A 471 -8.59 19.28 9.10
CA SER A 471 -7.45 18.39 9.25
C SER A 471 -7.23 17.53 8.02
N THR A 472 -6.09 16.85 7.99
CA THR A 472 -5.82 15.73 7.09
C THR A 472 -5.72 14.42 7.87
N ILE A 473 -6.43 14.35 9.00
CA ILE A 473 -6.61 13.15 9.81
C ILE A 473 -7.95 12.53 9.42
N PRO A 474 -7.97 11.26 8.94
CA PRO A 474 -9.21 10.58 8.59
C PRO A 474 -10.24 10.62 9.74
N ASN A 475 -11.48 10.96 9.40
CA ASN A 475 -12.55 10.99 10.39
C ASN A 475 -12.85 9.58 10.91
N SER A 476 -13.11 9.49 12.21
CA SER A 476 -13.53 8.26 12.88
C SER A 476 -14.41 8.61 14.08
N PHE A 477 -15.32 7.72 14.44
CA PHE A 477 -16.09 7.83 15.68
C PHE A 477 -15.20 7.70 16.93
N ASN A 478 -14.02 7.08 16.79
CA ASN A 478 -13.01 6.92 17.86
C ASN A 478 -12.33 8.24 18.26
N TRP A 479 -12.39 9.30 17.42
CA TRP A 479 -11.82 10.60 17.77
C TRP A 479 -12.72 11.40 18.71
N LEU A 480 -12.24 11.67 19.92
CA LEU A 480 -12.76 12.67 20.85
C LEU A 480 -11.97 13.98 20.70
N VAL A 481 -12.67 15.10 20.62
CA VAL A 481 -12.07 16.44 20.47
C VAL A 481 -12.42 17.28 21.70
N LEU A 482 -11.41 17.90 22.31
CA LEU A 482 -11.54 18.81 23.44
C LEU A 482 -10.99 20.19 23.07
N ASP A 483 -11.67 21.25 23.49
CA ASP A 483 -11.16 22.63 23.50
C ASP A 483 -11.11 23.14 24.94
N ASN A 484 -9.91 23.45 25.44
CA ASN A 484 -9.66 23.81 26.84
C ASN A 484 -10.28 22.80 27.83
N GLY A 485 -10.15 21.50 27.53
CA GLY A 485 -10.69 20.40 28.35
C GLY A 485 -12.18 20.12 28.20
N LYS A 486 -12.94 20.94 27.46
CA LYS A 486 -14.38 20.73 27.23
C LYS A 486 -14.62 19.99 25.91
N ILE A 487 -15.53 19.02 25.92
CA ILE A 487 -15.88 18.24 24.72
C ILE A 487 -16.46 19.14 23.64
N LEU A 488 -15.88 19.04 22.44
CA LEU A 488 -16.29 19.78 21.27
C LEU A 488 -16.89 18.83 20.23
N ARG A 489 -18.05 19.19 19.68
CA ARG A 489 -18.74 18.37 18.66
C ARG A 489 -18.08 18.53 17.29
N LYS A 490 -17.73 17.39 16.69
CA LYS A 490 -17.28 17.31 15.29
C LYS A 490 -18.39 17.76 14.34
N ASN A 491 -18.00 18.34 13.20
CA ASN A 491 -18.95 18.68 12.15
C ASN A 491 -19.49 17.40 11.48
N LYS A 492 -20.78 17.41 11.10
CA LYS A 492 -21.40 16.29 10.38
C LYS A 492 -20.85 16.15 8.96
N ILE A 493 -20.58 17.27 8.29
CA ILE A 493 -19.98 17.29 6.96
C ILE A 493 -18.47 17.14 7.13
N LEU A 494 -17.91 16.11 6.50
CA LEU A 494 -16.46 15.85 6.51
C LEU A 494 -15.74 16.82 5.58
N PHE A 495 -14.51 17.20 5.95
CA PHE A 495 -13.66 18.00 5.09
C PHE A 495 -13.07 17.08 4.01
N ALA A 496 -13.22 17.47 2.73
CA ALA A 496 -12.84 16.65 1.58
C ALA A 496 -13.49 15.25 1.58
N ASP A 497 -14.69 15.13 2.16
CA ASP A 497 -15.44 13.88 2.35
C ASP A 497 -14.72 12.78 3.17
N ALA A 498 -13.52 13.04 3.68
CA ALA A 498 -12.71 12.03 4.38
C ALA A 498 -12.25 12.46 5.78
N PHE A 499 -12.03 13.76 6.01
CA PHE A 499 -11.28 14.24 7.15
C PHE A 499 -12.11 14.86 8.27
N LEU A 500 -11.59 14.69 9.48
CA LEU A 500 -12.08 15.30 10.70
C LEU A 500 -12.03 16.84 10.60
N ASN A 501 -13.08 17.50 11.06
CA ASN A 501 -13.12 18.96 11.19
C ASN A 501 -14.16 19.40 12.23
N PHE A 502 -13.99 20.60 12.78
CA PHE A 502 -14.87 21.17 13.80
C PHE A 502 -14.75 22.70 13.88
N ASN A 503 -15.80 23.36 14.40
CA ASN A 503 -15.85 24.82 14.48
C ASN A 503 -15.29 25.33 15.81
N LEU A 504 -14.62 26.48 15.76
CA LEU A 504 -14.11 27.21 16.90
C LEU A 504 -14.75 28.60 16.93
N ASN A 505 -15.24 29.00 18.09
CA ASN A 505 -15.69 30.38 18.32
C ASN A 505 -14.47 31.31 18.45
N GLN A 506 -14.70 32.62 18.36
CA GLN A 506 -13.66 33.60 18.68
C GLN A 506 -13.18 33.42 20.14
N GLY A 507 -11.86 33.46 20.37
CA GLY A 507 -11.30 33.35 21.71
C GLY A 507 -9.97 32.59 21.77
N ASN A 508 -9.60 32.16 22.98
CA ASN A 508 -8.40 31.37 23.25
C ASN A 508 -8.71 29.87 23.27
N HIS A 509 -7.83 29.07 22.69
CA HIS A 509 -8.03 27.64 22.49
C HIS A 509 -6.80 26.82 22.86
N GLN A 510 -7.06 25.60 23.29
CA GLN A 510 -6.10 24.51 23.35
C GLN A 510 -6.82 23.23 22.95
N ILE A 511 -6.46 22.71 21.79
CA ILE A 511 -7.12 21.55 21.21
C ILE A 511 -6.40 20.28 21.65
N THR A 512 -7.17 19.32 22.15
CA THR A 512 -6.69 17.96 22.42
C THR A 512 -7.55 16.97 21.65
N LEU A 513 -6.92 16.10 20.86
CA LEU A 513 -7.57 14.97 20.21
C LEU A 513 -7.15 13.69 20.93
N ILE A 514 -8.12 12.87 21.28
CA ILE A 514 -7.92 11.58 21.94
C ILE A 514 -8.55 10.49 21.07
N TYR A 515 -7.77 9.48 20.70
CA TYR A 515 -8.27 8.30 19.98
C TYR A 515 -8.67 7.22 20.99
N ILE A 516 -9.95 6.86 21.02
CA ILE A 516 -10.48 5.82 21.90
C ILE A 516 -10.84 4.61 21.03
N PRO A 517 -10.12 3.47 21.14
CA PRO A 517 -10.38 2.29 20.32
C PRO A 517 -11.60 1.52 20.86
N TRP A 518 -12.80 2.06 20.68
CA TRP A 518 -14.04 1.56 21.29
C TRP A 518 -14.29 0.07 21.04
N ILE A 519 -14.06 -0.41 19.82
CA ILE A 519 -14.29 -1.82 19.46
C ILE A 519 -13.32 -2.74 20.21
N PHE A 520 -12.07 -2.33 20.41
CA PHE A 520 -11.10 -3.10 21.19
C PHE A 520 -11.53 -3.19 22.66
N ILE A 521 -12.02 -2.09 23.23
CA ILE A 521 -12.52 -2.05 24.62
C ILE A 521 -13.73 -2.98 24.77
N ILE A 522 -14.68 -2.94 23.83
CA ILE A 522 -15.85 -3.84 23.82
C ILE A 522 -15.40 -5.30 23.70
N GLY A 523 -14.49 -5.62 22.79
CA GLY A 523 -13.94 -6.96 22.63
C GLY A 523 -13.28 -7.47 23.91
N LEU A 524 -12.51 -6.63 24.59
CA LEU A 524 -11.85 -6.97 25.86
C LEU A 524 -12.88 -7.26 26.97
N ILE A 525 -13.97 -6.47 27.04
CA ILE A 525 -15.06 -6.71 28.00
C ILE A 525 -15.74 -8.05 27.70
N ILE A 526 -16.05 -8.35 26.43
CA ILE A 526 -16.67 -9.62 26.03
C ILE A 526 -15.76 -10.79 26.39
N SER A 527 -14.46 -10.71 26.07
CA SER A 527 -13.50 -11.77 26.41
C SER A 527 -13.42 -12.00 27.91
N LEU A 528 -13.41 -10.95 28.72
CA LEU A 528 -13.39 -11.07 30.18
C LEU A 528 -14.65 -11.78 30.69
N ILE A 529 -15.83 -11.41 30.18
CA ILE A 529 -17.10 -12.06 30.52
C ILE A 529 -17.07 -13.54 30.12
N SER A 530 -16.57 -13.88 28.93
CA SER A 530 -16.46 -15.27 28.48
C SER A 530 -15.55 -16.11 29.39
N VAL A 531 -14.41 -15.56 29.83
CA VAL A 531 -13.51 -16.24 30.78
C VAL A 531 -14.20 -16.46 32.13
N LEU A 532 -14.92 -15.46 32.64
CA LEU A 532 -15.68 -15.58 33.89
C LEU A 532 -16.77 -16.67 33.80
N ILE A 533 -17.46 -16.75 32.66
CA ILE A 533 -18.46 -17.80 32.41
C ILE A 533 -17.79 -19.18 32.36
N PHE A 534 -16.68 -19.33 31.63
CA PHE A 534 -15.94 -20.59 31.53
C PHE A 534 -15.46 -21.10 32.90
N ILE A 535 -14.88 -20.21 33.71
CA ILE A 535 -14.42 -20.55 35.07
C ILE A 535 -15.61 -20.97 35.95
N LYS A 536 -16.77 -20.32 35.81
CA LYS A 536 -17.96 -20.67 36.58
C LYS A 536 -18.53 -22.04 36.17
N ILE A 537 -18.52 -22.37 34.89
CA ILE A 537 -18.98 -23.67 34.38
C ILE A 537 -18.06 -24.79 34.87
N ASN A 538 -16.73 -24.62 34.83
CA ASN A 538 -15.79 -25.67 35.24
C ASN A 538 -15.60 -25.82 36.76
N LYS A 539 -16.22 -24.94 37.56
CA LYS A 539 -16.28 -25.08 39.02
C LYS A 539 -17.51 -25.85 39.50
N ILE A 540 -18.45 -26.14 38.60
CA ILE A 540 -19.63 -26.99 38.79
C ILE A 540 -19.29 -28.35 38.19
#